data_AF-A0A1G2DLG2-F1
#
_entry.id   AF-A0A1G2DLG2-F1
#
_cell.length_a   1.000
_cell.length_b   1.000
_cell.length_c   1.000
_cell.angle_alpha   90.00
_cell.angle_beta   90.00
_cell.angle_gamma   90.00
#
_symmetry.space_group_name_H-M   'P 1'
#
loop_
_entity.id
_entity.type
_entity.pdbx_description
1 polymer ?
#
loop_
_entity_poly.entity_id
_entity_poly.type
_entity_poly.pdbx_seq_one_letter_code
_entity_poly.pdbx_strand_id
1 'polypeptide(L)'
;MNEQPLKSFSTRLLTPLRGHILAVVFAFVTGAVIVGPQIAFIVNEGEHYQGVYMLAISDEAHYLASMKQLYDDGKIGNPYLYEYKYYGPQFWSSGGETLLAAPGKWLGISVPTINLVYKFLLPALEFLLVYALVFRLSRSRSWSMAGALMVFMGLAYLDGENFRHLIYADEYFRTHFLFAGRPVQPQLSQLLFFLYLHGLLNIHEGKSYRWFFLLAIILAFSFYSYFFSFTFILALNAVFVVMWYLSGKRRSAWGLGLATLAAIVAGIPPLWEIYAAIHFPDYAQVAENGVGVGLQHRPILHRPWLFVTALFGIYVYATKAWRVVNLRRTHILFIFGLLATAIAVLNQQVLSGVVIQYYHYIWYFNQPVFAVVLAFLGAALFAALSARNPRLQKLFRFVPWVVALVFIATGILTQYSAYRHYAPIVHEDQRYGIAFQWLMENTPKDSVVMANQYLSELIPIYTENNVVWNSVHILTSYFVPPERVKFTPENLLAAPDFLAASRAYRLDYVLWDTKKDPDWKIDRLSLPLLYSGDGFDIYGVPK
;
A
#
# COMPACT_ATOMS: atom_id res chain seq x y z
N MET A 1 8.42 -33.89 43.47
CA MET A 1 7.96 -32.89 42.47
C MET A 1 9.07 -32.71 41.45
N ASN A 2 8.84 -33.08 40.19
CA ASN A 2 9.86 -33.10 39.12
C ASN A 2 9.89 -31.77 38.34
N GLU A 3 10.91 -30.94 38.57
CA GLU A 3 11.18 -29.69 37.83
C GLU A 3 11.95 -29.92 36.50
N GLN A 4 11.47 -30.80 35.63
CA GLN A 4 12.11 -31.05 34.32
C GLN A 4 11.33 -30.81 33.00
N PRO A 5 10.19 -30.08 32.90
CA PRO A 5 9.60 -29.81 31.57
C PRO A 5 10.13 -28.56 30.84
N LEU A 6 10.57 -27.50 31.56
CA LEU A 6 10.74 -26.16 30.95
C LEU A 6 12.03 -25.93 30.15
N LYS A 7 13.12 -26.65 30.43
CA LYS A 7 14.40 -26.49 29.69
C LYS A 7 14.38 -27.13 28.30
N SER A 8 13.52 -28.12 28.05
CA SER A 8 13.46 -28.82 26.74
C SER A 8 12.68 -28.04 25.67
N PHE A 9 11.72 -27.21 26.08
CA PHE A 9 10.91 -26.42 25.15
C PHE A 9 11.67 -25.19 24.62
N SER A 10 12.38 -24.48 25.50
CA SER A 10 13.17 -23.30 25.14
C SER A 10 14.32 -23.64 24.18
N THR A 11 15.06 -24.73 24.44
CA THR A 11 16.15 -25.18 23.56
C THR A 11 15.67 -25.59 22.16
N ARG A 12 14.49 -26.21 22.01
CA ARG A 12 13.95 -26.62 20.70
C ARG A 12 13.48 -25.44 19.84
N LEU A 13 12.94 -24.38 20.44
CA LEU A 13 12.55 -23.17 19.71
C LEU A 13 13.73 -22.23 19.41
N LEU A 14 14.71 -22.14 20.30
CA LEU A 14 15.83 -21.20 20.16
C LEU A 14 16.87 -21.62 19.12
N THR A 15 17.06 -22.91 18.88
CA THR A 15 18.13 -23.41 18.00
C THR A 15 17.94 -23.03 16.52
N PRO A 16 16.73 -23.15 15.93
CA PRO A 16 16.46 -22.63 14.58
C PRO A 16 16.55 -21.09 14.51
N LEU A 17 16.10 -20.39 15.56
CA LEU A 17 16.10 -18.91 15.61
C LEU A 17 17.51 -18.32 15.57
N ARG A 18 18.49 -18.98 16.21
CA ARG A 18 19.90 -18.53 16.18
C ARG A 18 20.45 -18.38 14.76
N GLY A 19 20.00 -19.20 13.82
CA GLY A 19 20.42 -19.14 12.41
C GLY A 19 19.80 -17.99 11.61
N HIS A 20 18.77 -17.34 12.14
CA HIS A 20 17.95 -16.34 11.43
C HIS A 20 17.81 -15.02 12.21
N ILE A 21 18.56 -14.85 13.30
CA ILE A 21 18.50 -13.63 14.13
C ILE A 21 18.78 -12.35 13.33
N LEU A 22 19.69 -12.43 12.35
CA LEU A 22 19.96 -11.29 11.47
C LEU A 22 18.73 -10.92 10.64
N ALA A 23 17.88 -11.86 10.22
CA ALA A 23 16.65 -11.51 9.51
C ALA A 23 15.71 -10.68 10.41
N VAL A 24 15.64 -10.99 11.71
CA VAL A 24 14.86 -10.22 12.68
C VAL A 24 15.45 -8.82 12.88
N VAL A 25 16.78 -8.70 12.98
CA VAL A 25 17.46 -7.40 13.06
C VAL A 25 17.17 -6.56 11.81
N PHE A 26 17.30 -7.13 10.62
CA PHE A 26 17.02 -6.41 9.38
C PHE A 26 15.53 -6.08 9.19
N ALA A 27 14.62 -6.91 9.71
CA ALA A 27 13.20 -6.58 9.78
C ALA A 27 12.95 -5.36 10.67
N PHE A 28 13.57 -5.33 11.86
CA PHE A 28 13.52 -4.17 12.75
C PHE A 28 14.10 -2.92 12.09
N VAL A 29 15.26 -3.02 11.45
CA VAL A 29 15.87 -1.92 10.68
C VAL A 29 14.93 -1.44 9.58
N THR A 30 14.23 -2.35 8.90
CA THR A 30 13.26 -2.00 7.85
C THR A 30 12.11 -1.18 8.41
N GLY A 31 11.48 -1.64 9.49
CA GLY A 31 10.44 -0.87 10.17
C GLY A 31 10.95 0.47 10.70
N ALA A 32 12.13 0.48 11.31
CA ALA A 32 12.74 1.68 11.90
C ALA A 32 13.08 2.76 10.85
N VAL A 33 13.61 2.36 9.69
CA VAL A 33 13.90 3.29 8.58
C VAL A 33 12.60 3.89 8.03
N ILE A 34 11.53 3.12 7.92
CA ILE A 34 10.25 3.60 7.39
C ILE A 34 9.53 4.54 8.36
N VAL A 35 9.49 4.22 9.65
CA VAL A 35 8.81 5.04 10.67
C VAL A 35 9.66 6.21 11.16
N GLY A 36 10.99 6.12 10.97
CA GLY A 36 12.00 7.01 11.53
C GLY A 36 11.73 8.50 11.32
N PRO A 37 11.44 8.98 10.09
CA PRO A 37 11.16 10.39 9.84
C PRO A 37 10.01 10.97 10.67
N GLN A 38 8.92 10.22 10.85
CA GLN A 38 7.78 10.69 11.64
C GLN A 38 8.12 10.75 13.12
N ILE A 39 8.89 9.79 13.65
CA ILE A 39 9.36 9.83 15.04
C ILE A 39 10.33 10.99 15.24
N ALA A 40 11.28 11.16 14.34
CA ALA A 40 12.24 12.27 14.38
C ALA A 40 11.53 13.63 14.29
N PHE A 41 10.49 13.76 13.47
CA PHE A 41 9.65 14.95 13.42
C PHE A 41 9.02 15.25 14.78
N ILE A 42 8.30 14.28 15.37
CA ILE A 42 7.64 14.46 16.67
C ILE A 42 8.64 14.87 17.76
N VAL A 43 9.80 14.22 17.79
CA VAL A 43 10.86 14.53 18.77
C VAL A 43 11.45 15.92 18.56
N ASN A 44 11.68 16.32 17.30
CA ASN A 44 12.25 17.62 16.97
C ASN A 44 11.28 18.79 17.20
N GLU A 45 9.99 18.57 16.99
CA GLU A 45 8.96 19.56 17.33
C GLU A 45 8.84 19.76 18.84
N GLY A 46 9.03 18.70 19.65
CA GLY A 46 9.03 18.79 21.10
C GLY A 46 7.72 19.39 21.63
N GLU A 47 7.81 20.50 22.37
CA GLU A 47 6.64 21.21 22.91
C GLU A 47 5.78 21.89 21.84
N HIS A 48 6.33 22.12 20.63
CA HIS A 48 5.57 22.67 19.51
C HIS A 48 4.71 21.63 18.78
N TYR A 49 4.84 20.34 19.10
CA TYR A 49 4.06 19.30 18.45
C TYR A 49 2.58 19.36 18.86
N GLN A 50 1.70 19.68 17.90
CA GLN A 50 0.26 19.81 18.10
C GLN A 50 -0.54 18.62 17.55
N GLY A 51 0.11 17.44 17.42
CA GLY A 51 -0.57 16.21 17.00
C GLY A 51 -0.83 16.10 15.50
N VAL A 52 -0.30 16.99 14.67
CA VAL A 52 -0.44 16.92 13.20
C VAL A 52 0.71 16.10 12.62
N TYR A 53 0.39 14.98 11.97
CA TYR A 53 1.35 14.03 11.41
C TYR A 53 1.81 14.43 10.00
N MET A 54 3.00 13.97 9.62
CA MET A 54 3.59 14.17 8.30
C MET A 54 3.00 13.16 7.31
N LEU A 55 1.82 13.48 6.78
CA LEU A 55 1.06 12.66 5.83
C LEU A 55 1.56 12.87 4.39
N ALA A 56 2.82 12.56 4.13
CA ALA A 56 3.48 12.90 2.87
C ALA A 56 3.68 11.71 1.91
N ILE A 57 2.87 10.67 2.08
CA ILE A 57 2.77 9.54 1.18
C ILE A 57 1.46 9.63 0.42
N SER A 58 1.48 9.39 -0.90
CA SER A 58 0.29 9.39 -1.76
C SER A 58 -0.87 8.60 -1.13
N ASP A 59 -2.06 9.19 -1.14
CA ASP A 59 -3.32 8.64 -0.61
C ASP A 59 -3.33 8.31 0.90
N GLU A 60 -2.26 8.63 1.65
CA GLU A 60 -2.22 8.37 3.09
C GLU A 60 -3.37 9.08 3.83
N ALA A 61 -3.58 10.37 3.54
CA ALA A 61 -4.69 11.14 4.10
C ALA A 61 -6.05 10.47 3.84
N HIS A 62 -6.25 9.92 2.64
CA HIS A 62 -7.48 9.23 2.26
C HIS A 62 -7.74 7.95 3.06
N TYR A 63 -6.71 7.13 3.29
CA TYR A 63 -6.86 5.95 4.12
C TYR A 63 -7.16 6.33 5.57
N LEU A 64 -6.49 7.35 6.11
CA LEU A 64 -6.73 7.78 7.49
C LEU A 64 -8.12 8.40 7.67
N ALA A 65 -8.61 9.18 6.70
CA ALA A 65 -9.97 9.71 6.72
C ALA A 65 -11.01 8.58 6.70
N SER A 66 -10.80 7.54 5.87
CA SER A 66 -11.65 6.35 5.83
C SER A 66 -11.62 5.55 7.14
N MET A 67 -10.43 5.39 7.74
CA MET A 67 -10.29 4.76 9.06
C MET A 67 -10.97 5.56 10.17
N LYS A 68 -10.90 6.90 10.12
CA LYS A 68 -11.58 7.80 11.07
C LYS A 68 -13.09 7.71 10.93
N GLN A 69 -13.61 7.60 9.71
CA GLN A 69 -15.03 7.38 9.49
C GLN A 69 -15.52 6.07 10.16
N LEU A 70 -14.73 5.00 10.15
CA LEU A 70 -15.07 3.79 10.91
C LEU A 70 -15.13 4.06 12.42
N TYR A 71 -14.26 4.92 12.96
CA TYR A 71 -14.29 5.28 14.38
C TYR A 71 -15.61 5.95 14.71
N ASP A 72 -16.00 6.91 13.88
CA ASP A 72 -17.13 7.79 14.12
C ASP A 72 -18.47 7.12 13.85
N ASP A 73 -18.59 6.39 12.74
CA ASP A 73 -19.86 5.91 12.20
C ASP A 73 -20.01 4.38 12.26
N GLY A 74 -18.91 3.65 12.47
CA GLY A 74 -18.91 2.18 12.46
C GLY A 74 -19.01 1.56 11.06
N LYS A 75 -19.01 2.37 10.01
CA LYS A 75 -18.95 1.98 8.59
C LYS A 75 -18.18 3.01 7.79
N ILE A 76 -17.67 2.62 6.62
CA ILE A 76 -16.90 3.48 5.72
C ILE A 76 -17.78 3.83 4.51
N GLY A 77 -17.57 5.01 3.93
CA GLY A 77 -18.24 5.54 2.74
C GLY A 77 -17.37 6.61 2.10
N ASN A 78 -17.95 7.72 1.67
CA ASN A 78 -17.18 8.93 1.35
C ASN A 78 -16.89 9.70 2.66
N PRO A 79 -15.63 9.77 3.12
CA PRO A 79 -15.31 10.39 4.41
C PRO A 79 -15.26 11.92 4.34
N TYR A 80 -15.45 12.51 3.16
CA TYR A 80 -15.31 13.96 2.94
C TYR A 80 -16.66 14.66 2.83
N LEU A 81 -17.51 14.24 1.89
CA LEU A 81 -18.74 14.95 1.56
C LEU A 81 -19.92 14.37 2.34
N TYR A 82 -20.58 15.18 3.16
CA TYR A 82 -21.69 14.72 4.01
C TYR A 82 -22.84 14.15 3.19
N GLU A 83 -23.28 14.88 2.17
CA GLU A 83 -24.44 14.55 1.34
C GLU A 83 -24.22 13.32 0.45
N TYR A 84 -22.96 12.98 0.17
CA TYR A 84 -22.57 11.78 -0.60
C TYR A 84 -21.91 10.70 0.26
N LYS A 85 -21.96 10.83 1.59
CA LYS A 85 -21.26 9.94 2.53
C LYS A 85 -21.58 8.46 2.31
N TYR A 86 -22.84 8.14 2.02
CA TYR A 86 -23.31 6.78 1.74
C TYR A 86 -24.10 6.70 0.43
N TYR A 87 -23.75 7.58 -0.52
CA TYR A 87 -24.42 7.61 -1.82
C TYR A 87 -23.78 6.60 -2.77
N GLY A 88 -24.59 5.65 -3.22
CA GLY A 88 -24.17 4.60 -4.13
C GLY A 88 -23.43 3.43 -3.47
N PRO A 89 -23.18 2.38 -4.25
CA PRO A 89 -22.43 1.20 -3.82
C PRO A 89 -20.93 1.50 -3.67
N GLN A 90 -20.19 0.61 -3.00
CA GLN A 90 -18.74 0.76 -2.86
C GLN A 90 -17.99 0.12 -4.04
N PHE A 91 -17.49 0.93 -4.97
CA PHE A 91 -16.64 0.43 -6.05
C PHE A 91 -15.29 -0.11 -5.52
N TRP A 92 -14.68 0.62 -4.58
CA TRP A 92 -13.47 0.20 -3.89
C TRP A 92 -13.82 -0.44 -2.55
N SER A 93 -13.35 -1.67 -2.33
CA SER A 93 -13.57 -2.34 -1.05
C SER A 93 -12.78 -1.67 0.07
N SER A 94 -13.47 -1.40 1.18
CA SER A 94 -12.94 -0.71 2.37
C SER A 94 -12.56 -1.64 3.54
N GLY A 95 -12.51 -2.95 3.28
CA GLY A 95 -12.25 -3.94 4.34
C GLY A 95 -10.81 -3.91 4.84
N GLY A 96 -9.87 -3.39 4.05
CA GLY A 96 -8.48 -3.22 4.49
C GLY A 96 -8.33 -2.11 5.53
N GLU A 97 -8.96 -0.97 5.27
CA GLU A 97 -9.11 0.17 6.16
C GLU A 97 -9.82 -0.28 7.43
N THR A 98 -10.89 -1.07 7.30
CA THR A 98 -11.63 -1.63 8.44
C THR A 98 -10.73 -2.49 9.32
N LEU A 99 -9.95 -3.39 8.72
CA LEU A 99 -9.06 -4.29 9.45
C LEU A 99 -7.98 -3.52 10.23
N LEU A 100 -7.37 -2.51 9.61
CA LEU A 100 -6.33 -1.72 10.25
C LEU A 100 -6.91 -0.70 11.25
N ALA A 101 -8.11 -0.17 11.03
CA ALA A 101 -8.74 0.75 11.96
C ALA A 101 -9.20 0.06 13.25
N ALA A 102 -9.75 -1.15 13.17
CA ALA A 102 -10.43 -1.80 14.28
C ALA A 102 -9.58 -1.95 15.56
N PRO A 103 -8.29 -2.35 15.51
CA PRO A 103 -7.46 -2.43 16.72
C PRO A 103 -7.29 -1.07 17.40
N GLY A 104 -7.09 0.01 16.62
CA GLY A 104 -6.94 1.34 17.20
C GLY A 104 -8.23 1.85 17.84
N LYS A 105 -9.38 1.59 17.20
CA LYS A 105 -10.70 1.90 17.76
C LYS A 105 -10.93 1.18 19.09
N TRP A 106 -10.61 -0.12 19.14
CA TRP A 106 -10.78 -0.93 20.33
C TRP A 106 -9.86 -0.50 21.49
N LEU A 107 -8.65 -0.01 21.17
CA LEU A 107 -7.68 0.47 22.14
C LEU A 107 -7.87 1.95 22.53
N GLY A 108 -8.80 2.67 21.89
CA GLY A 108 -9.02 4.10 22.14
C GLY A 108 -7.85 4.99 21.73
N ILE A 109 -7.04 4.57 20.74
CA ILE A 109 -5.91 5.35 20.21
C ILE A 109 -6.31 6.01 18.89
N SER A 110 -5.77 7.20 18.61
CA SER A 110 -6.10 7.95 17.39
C SER A 110 -5.69 7.20 16.12
N VAL A 111 -6.39 7.48 15.01
CA VAL A 111 -6.08 6.92 13.69
C VAL A 111 -4.63 7.21 13.25
N PRO A 112 -4.10 8.44 13.34
CA PRO A 112 -2.70 8.71 13.03
C PRO A 112 -1.72 7.90 13.89
N THR A 113 -2.02 7.71 15.18
CA THR A 113 -1.17 6.93 16.09
C THR A 113 -1.13 5.45 15.74
N ILE A 114 -2.27 4.81 15.46
CA ILE A 114 -2.27 3.39 15.07
C ILE A 114 -1.59 3.19 13.70
N ASN A 115 -1.73 4.16 12.78
CA ASN A 115 -0.99 4.16 11.52
C ASN A 115 0.54 4.22 11.74
N LEU A 116 1.01 5.03 12.71
CA LEU A 116 2.44 5.07 13.06
C LEU A 116 2.96 3.69 13.51
N VAL A 117 2.16 2.96 14.30
CA VAL A 117 2.49 1.59 14.71
C VAL A 117 2.59 0.67 13.49
N TYR A 118 1.66 0.77 12.54
CA TYR A 118 1.70 -0.06 11.33
C TYR A 118 2.82 0.29 10.36
N LYS A 119 3.22 1.57 10.24
CA LYS A 119 4.41 2.00 9.50
C LYS A 119 5.68 1.28 9.96
N PHE A 120 5.76 0.89 11.23
CA PHE A 120 6.83 0.05 11.74
C PHE A 120 6.54 -1.44 11.57
N LEU A 121 5.39 -1.89 12.10
CA LEU A 121 5.08 -3.31 12.29
C LEU A 121 4.88 -4.06 10.98
N LEU A 122 4.08 -3.52 10.05
CA LEU A 122 3.72 -4.23 8.83
C LEU A 122 4.92 -4.42 7.89
N PRO A 123 5.75 -3.40 7.59
CA PRO A 123 6.96 -3.59 6.80
C PRO A 123 7.96 -4.57 7.44
N ALA A 124 8.08 -4.59 8.77
CA ALA A 124 8.93 -5.56 9.47
C ALA A 124 8.40 -7.00 9.32
N LEU A 125 7.09 -7.22 9.43
CA LEU A 125 6.48 -8.53 9.23
C LEU A 125 6.59 -8.99 7.76
N GLU A 126 6.29 -8.10 6.82
CA GLU A 126 6.41 -8.40 5.40
C GLU A 126 7.87 -8.69 5.01
N PHE A 127 8.84 -7.96 5.57
CA PHE A 127 10.27 -8.27 5.40
C PHE A 127 10.57 -9.73 5.75
N LEU A 128 10.06 -10.21 6.89
CA LEU A 128 10.28 -11.59 7.33
C LEU A 128 9.62 -12.61 6.39
N LEU A 129 8.44 -12.29 5.84
CA LEU A 129 7.78 -13.14 4.84
C LEU A 129 8.60 -13.19 3.54
N VAL A 130 9.00 -12.05 2.99
CA VAL A 130 9.84 -12.00 1.78
C VAL A 130 11.15 -12.75 2.01
N TYR A 131 11.80 -12.49 3.15
CA TYR A 131 13.01 -13.21 3.56
C TYR A 131 12.78 -14.72 3.57
N ALA A 132 11.72 -15.20 4.23
CA ALA A 132 11.42 -16.61 4.33
C ALA A 132 11.10 -17.23 2.96
N LEU A 133 10.41 -16.51 2.08
CA LEU A 133 10.11 -16.94 0.72
C LEU A 133 11.40 -17.11 -0.10
N VAL A 134 12.24 -16.07 -0.15
CA VAL A 134 13.52 -16.11 -0.86
C VAL A 134 14.43 -17.19 -0.26
N PHE A 135 14.42 -17.39 1.06
CA PHE A 135 15.24 -18.41 1.71
C PHE A 135 14.80 -19.82 1.33
N ARG A 136 13.48 -20.07 1.23
CA ARG A 136 12.96 -21.37 0.78
C ARG A 136 13.37 -21.69 -0.66
N LEU A 137 13.38 -20.68 -1.53
CA LEU A 137 13.75 -20.81 -2.94
C LEU A 137 15.27 -20.93 -3.16
N SER A 138 16.06 -20.12 -2.44
CA SER A 138 17.50 -19.96 -2.69
C SER A 138 18.39 -20.77 -1.74
N ARG A 139 17.89 -21.11 -0.54
CA ARG A 139 18.66 -21.64 0.60
C ARG A 139 19.82 -20.75 1.05
N SER A 140 19.85 -19.50 0.61
CA SER A 140 20.91 -18.54 0.93
C SER A 140 20.37 -17.46 1.85
N ARG A 141 20.86 -17.43 3.10
CA ARG A 141 20.42 -16.41 4.07
C ARG A 141 20.74 -15.00 3.57
N SER A 142 21.99 -14.73 3.19
CA SER A 142 22.43 -13.39 2.78
C SER A 142 21.66 -12.86 1.56
N TRP A 143 21.46 -13.69 0.54
CA TRP A 143 20.64 -13.31 -0.62
C TRP A 143 19.16 -13.13 -0.28
N SER A 144 18.66 -13.84 0.74
CA SER A 144 17.29 -13.64 1.23
C SER A 144 17.12 -12.31 1.94
N MET A 145 18.11 -11.87 2.72
CA MET A 145 18.09 -10.51 3.28
C MET A 145 18.20 -9.45 2.19
N ALA A 146 19.11 -9.61 1.23
CA ALA A 146 19.24 -8.68 0.11
C ALA A 146 17.94 -8.59 -0.72
N GLY A 147 17.29 -9.72 -0.99
CA GLY A 147 16.01 -9.77 -1.70
C GLY A 147 14.88 -9.10 -0.93
N ALA A 148 14.79 -9.32 0.39
CA ALA A 148 13.81 -8.65 1.23
C ALA A 148 14.05 -7.13 1.27
N LEU A 149 15.29 -6.69 1.50
CA LEU A 149 15.64 -5.26 1.44
C LEU A 149 15.35 -4.63 0.08
N MET A 150 15.53 -5.38 -1.01
CA MET A 150 15.20 -4.88 -2.34
C MET A 150 13.70 -4.54 -2.46
N VAL A 151 12.81 -5.35 -1.88
CA VAL A 151 11.37 -5.08 -1.89
C VAL A 151 11.02 -3.80 -1.15
N PHE A 152 11.66 -3.51 -0.01
CA PHE A 152 11.29 -2.37 0.84
C PHE A 152 12.06 -1.08 0.52
N MET A 153 13.30 -1.19 0.06
CA MET A 153 14.23 -0.06 -0.08
C MET A 153 14.95 -0.01 -1.43
N GLY A 154 14.86 -1.08 -2.24
CA GLY A 154 15.62 -1.21 -3.48
C GLY A 154 14.79 -1.23 -4.76
N LEU A 155 13.46 -1.14 -4.71
CA LEU A 155 12.62 -1.21 -5.93
C LEU A 155 12.91 -0.08 -6.91
N ALA A 156 13.43 1.06 -6.43
CA ALA A 156 13.88 2.16 -7.29
C ALA A 156 14.93 1.72 -8.32
N TYR A 157 15.76 0.70 -8.02
CA TYR A 157 16.75 0.17 -8.96
C TYR A 157 16.14 -0.62 -10.13
N LEU A 158 14.85 -0.99 -10.05
CA LEU A 158 14.15 -1.59 -11.19
C LEU A 158 13.72 -0.56 -12.22
N ASP A 159 13.78 0.73 -11.88
CA ASP A 159 13.45 1.80 -12.80
C ASP A 159 14.74 2.50 -13.28
N GLY A 160 14.94 2.52 -14.59
CA GLY A 160 16.16 3.04 -15.21
C GLY A 160 16.35 4.54 -15.01
N GLU A 161 15.28 5.30 -14.83
CA GLU A 161 15.35 6.75 -14.57
C GLU A 161 15.93 7.00 -13.18
N ASN A 162 15.43 6.27 -12.19
CA ASN A 162 15.90 6.30 -10.80
C ASN A 162 17.38 5.90 -10.66
N PHE A 163 17.89 5.02 -11.52
CA PHE A 163 19.29 4.55 -11.45
C PHE A 163 20.31 5.69 -11.59
N ARG A 164 20.03 6.70 -12.43
CA ARG A 164 20.94 7.85 -12.60
C ARG A 164 20.99 8.71 -11.35
N HIS A 165 19.83 9.07 -10.83
CA HIS A 165 19.71 9.87 -9.61
C HIS A 165 20.35 9.19 -8.39
N LEU A 166 20.26 7.85 -8.29
CA LEU A 166 20.95 7.06 -7.26
C LEU A 166 22.47 7.16 -7.33
N ILE A 167 23.05 7.17 -8.54
CA ILE A 167 24.50 7.28 -8.73
C ILE A 167 24.99 8.69 -8.40
N TYR A 168 24.22 9.71 -8.79
CA TYR A 168 24.57 11.11 -8.53
C TYR A 168 24.21 11.57 -7.11
N ALA A 169 23.48 10.74 -6.35
CA ALA A 169 22.97 11.05 -5.02
C ALA A 169 22.29 12.43 -4.98
N ASP A 170 21.54 12.78 -6.03
CA ASP A 170 20.87 14.07 -6.06
C ASP A 170 19.68 14.11 -5.09
N GLU A 171 19.43 15.26 -4.49
CA GLU A 171 18.32 15.46 -3.54
C GLU A 171 16.95 15.40 -4.22
N TYR A 172 16.90 15.52 -5.56
CA TYR A 172 15.69 15.35 -6.35
C TYR A 172 15.26 13.89 -6.48
N PHE A 173 16.08 12.96 -5.97
CA PHE A 173 15.92 11.54 -6.22
C PHE A 173 14.52 11.03 -5.86
N ARG A 174 13.91 11.49 -4.75
CA ARG A 174 12.48 11.34 -4.43
C ARG A 174 12.09 12.36 -3.37
N THR A 175 11.09 13.21 -3.66
CA THR A 175 10.41 13.99 -2.61
C THR A 175 9.49 13.12 -1.77
N HIS A 176 9.16 11.90 -2.19
CA HIS A 176 8.25 10.99 -1.49
C HIS A 176 8.98 9.98 -0.60
N PHE A 177 8.37 9.66 0.55
CA PHE A 177 8.82 8.59 1.44
C PHE A 177 8.75 7.20 0.78
N LEU A 178 9.40 6.20 1.39
CA LEU A 178 9.35 4.83 0.88
C LEU A 178 7.89 4.35 0.82
N PHE A 179 7.53 3.82 -0.34
CA PHE A 179 6.16 3.43 -0.66
C PHE A 179 5.62 2.30 0.24
N ALA A 180 6.50 1.49 0.84
CA ALA A 180 6.11 0.49 1.83
C ALA A 180 5.58 1.09 3.15
N GLY A 181 5.81 2.38 3.40
CA GLY A 181 5.22 3.10 4.53
C GLY A 181 3.76 3.52 4.32
N ARG A 182 3.18 3.29 3.13
CA ARG A 182 1.82 3.68 2.78
C ARG A 182 0.79 2.73 3.42
N PRO A 183 -0.05 3.20 4.37
CA PRO A 183 -1.28 2.47 4.72
C PRO A 183 -2.28 2.64 3.58
N VAL A 184 -3.35 1.88 3.46
CA VAL A 184 -3.47 0.44 3.77
C VAL A 184 -2.72 -0.38 2.71
N GLN A 185 -2.65 0.15 1.49
CA GLN A 185 -2.02 -0.47 0.35
C GLN A 185 -0.71 0.26 0.01
N PRO A 186 0.43 -0.44 -0.03
CA PRO A 186 0.53 -1.87 -0.27
C PRO A 186 0.66 -2.74 0.99
N GLN A 187 0.78 -2.18 2.20
CA GLN A 187 1.10 -2.94 3.40
C GLN A 187 0.23 -4.20 3.59
N LEU A 188 -1.09 -4.02 3.64
CA LEU A 188 -2.00 -5.15 3.85
C LEU A 188 -2.04 -6.09 2.63
N SER A 189 -2.15 -5.57 1.41
CA SER A 189 -2.21 -6.44 0.21
C SER A 189 -0.92 -7.23 -0.01
N GLN A 190 0.25 -6.65 0.24
CA GLN A 190 1.54 -7.35 0.14
C GLN A 190 1.69 -8.39 1.24
N LEU A 191 1.27 -8.09 2.47
CA LEU A 191 1.25 -9.08 3.55
C LEU A 191 0.43 -10.31 3.15
N LEU A 192 -0.80 -10.10 2.68
CA LEU A 192 -1.68 -11.17 2.20
C LEU A 192 -1.08 -11.90 1.00
N PHE A 193 -0.51 -11.18 0.05
CA PHE A 193 0.11 -11.74 -1.14
C PHE A 193 1.31 -12.64 -0.80
N PHE A 194 2.24 -12.19 0.06
CA PHE A 194 3.38 -13.02 0.43
C PHE A 194 2.96 -14.23 1.26
N LEU A 195 1.99 -14.09 2.18
CA LEU A 195 1.37 -15.24 2.85
C LEU A 195 0.77 -16.24 1.85
N TYR A 196 0.09 -15.73 0.82
CA TYR A 196 -0.45 -16.53 -0.28
C TYR A 196 0.66 -17.29 -1.02
N LEU A 197 1.75 -16.62 -1.38
CA LEU A 197 2.90 -17.25 -2.04
C LEU A 197 3.55 -18.35 -1.19
N HIS A 198 3.60 -18.18 0.13
CA HIS A 198 4.08 -19.22 1.04
C HIS A 198 3.24 -20.49 0.98
N GLY A 199 1.91 -20.34 1.03
CA GLY A 199 0.96 -21.45 0.89
C GLY A 199 1.03 -22.11 -0.48
N LEU A 200 1.06 -21.30 -1.54
CA LEU A 200 1.16 -21.79 -2.92
C LEU A 200 2.46 -22.57 -3.14
N LEU A 201 3.58 -22.08 -2.62
CA LEU A 201 4.86 -22.79 -2.70
C LEU A 201 4.83 -24.12 -1.92
N ASN A 202 4.15 -24.17 -0.76
CA ASN A 202 3.99 -25.43 -0.03
C ASN A 202 3.22 -26.49 -0.84
N ILE A 203 2.15 -26.09 -1.50
CA ILE A 203 1.38 -26.99 -2.39
C ILE A 203 2.23 -27.39 -3.59
N HIS A 204 2.96 -26.43 -4.18
CA HIS A 204 3.82 -26.66 -5.33
C HIS A 204 4.91 -27.70 -5.04
N GLU A 205 5.48 -27.65 -3.83
CA GLU A 205 6.46 -28.59 -3.28
C GLU A 205 5.85 -29.94 -2.85
N GLY A 206 4.54 -30.15 -3.04
CA GLY A 206 3.86 -31.41 -2.75
C GLY A 206 3.57 -31.65 -1.27
N LYS A 207 3.49 -30.59 -0.45
CA LYS A 207 3.16 -30.70 0.97
C LYS A 207 1.64 -30.86 1.20
N SER A 208 1.20 -30.65 2.44
CA SER A 208 -0.18 -30.88 2.91
C SER A 208 -1.27 -30.18 2.08
N TYR A 209 -2.41 -30.84 1.90
CA TYR A 209 -3.61 -30.27 1.28
C TYR A 209 -4.28 -29.16 2.13
N ARG A 210 -3.94 -29.04 3.42
CA ARG A 210 -4.48 -27.99 4.30
C ARG A 210 -4.18 -26.57 3.78
N TRP A 211 -3.12 -26.43 2.99
CA TRP A 211 -2.78 -25.16 2.35
C TRP A 211 -3.84 -24.69 1.36
N PHE A 212 -4.62 -25.57 0.71
CA PHE A 212 -5.73 -25.14 -0.16
C PHE A 212 -6.79 -24.35 0.60
N PHE A 213 -7.13 -24.80 1.82
CA PHE A 213 -8.07 -24.09 2.69
C PHE A 213 -7.53 -22.72 3.10
N LEU A 214 -6.26 -22.64 3.49
CA LEU A 214 -5.64 -21.35 3.82
C LEU A 214 -5.59 -20.40 2.62
N LEU A 215 -5.25 -20.90 1.42
CA LEU A 215 -5.27 -20.09 0.20
C LEU A 215 -6.67 -19.58 -0.11
N ALA A 216 -7.71 -20.40 0.08
CA ALA A 216 -9.10 -19.97 -0.08
C ALA A 216 -9.45 -18.81 0.88
N ILE A 217 -9.04 -18.91 2.16
CA ILE A 217 -9.26 -17.85 3.15
C ILE A 217 -8.52 -16.56 2.76
N ILE A 218 -7.24 -16.65 2.41
CA ILE A 218 -6.43 -15.46 2.07
C ILE A 218 -6.97 -14.79 0.80
N LEU A 219 -7.37 -15.56 -0.21
CA LEU A 219 -7.99 -15.02 -1.42
C LEU A 219 -9.37 -14.41 -1.11
N ALA A 220 -10.20 -15.08 -0.31
CA ALA A 220 -11.48 -14.53 0.13
C ALA A 220 -11.27 -13.18 0.82
N PHE A 221 -10.32 -13.10 1.75
CA PHE A 221 -9.99 -11.86 2.44
C PHE A 221 -9.44 -10.78 1.50
N SER A 222 -8.72 -11.17 0.44
CA SER A 222 -8.22 -10.23 -0.57
C SER A 222 -9.35 -9.55 -1.36
N PHE A 223 -10.52 -10.20 -1.54
CA PHE A 223 -11.71 -9.56 -2.14
C PHE A 223 -12.23 -8.38 -1.32
N TYR A 224 -12.09 -8.46 0.00
CA TYR A 224 -12.49 -7.38 0.92
C TYR A 224 -11.38 -6.34 1.14
N SER A 225 -10.15 -6.60 0.70
CA SER A 225 -9.03 -5.70 0.98
C SER A 225 -8.70 -4.80 -0.20
N TYR A 226 -8.54 -5.36 -1.40
CA TYR A 226 -8.05 -4.58 -2.53
C TYR A 226 -8.29 -5.23 -3.88
N PHE A 227 -8.83 -4.45 -4.82
CA PHE A 227 -9.16 -4.89 -6.17
C PHE A 227 -7.98 -5.58 -6.87
N PHE A 228 -6.84 -4.89 -6.96
CA PHE A 228 -5.68 -5.41 -7.67
C PHE A 228 -5.00 -6.58 -6.95
N SER A 229 -5.27 -6.79 -5.65
CA SER A 229 -4.75 -7.95 -4.93
C SER A 229 -5.48 -9.22 -5.33
N PHE A 230 -6.82 -9.24 -5.24
CA PHE A 230 -7.57 -10.44 -5.56
C PHE A 230 -7.48 -10.76 -7.07
N THR A 231 -7.51 -9.77 -7.96
CA THR A 231 -7.39 -10.03 -9.40
C THR A 231 -6.01 -10.57 -9.77
N PHE A 232 -4.94 -10.09 -9.11
CA PHE A 232 -3.60 -10.66 -9.28
C PHE A 232 -3.56 -12.11 -8.82
N ILE A 233 -4.13 -12.42 -7.66
CA ILE A 233 -4.17 -13.79 -7.12
C ILE A 233 -5.04 -14.72 -8.00
N LEU A 234 -6.14 -14.23 -8.58
CA LEU A 234 -6.95 -14.99 -9.53
C LEU A 234 -6.15 -15.34 -10.79
N ALA A 235 -5.42 -14.37 -11.36
CA ALA A 235 -4.53 -14.61 -12.51
C ALA A 235 -3.39 -15.57 -12.14
N LEU A 236 -2.83 -15.44 -10.93
CA LEU A 236 -1.84 -16.37 -10.38
C LEU A 236 -2.38 -17.80 -10.34
N ASN A 237 -3.58 -17.98 -9.80
CA ASN A 237 -4.22 -19.28 -9.72
C ASN A 237 -4.51 -19.85 -11.10
N ALA A 238 -5.02 -19.05 -12.04
CA ALA A 238 -5.27 -19.49 -13.41
C ALA A 238 -3.99 -20.03 -14.08
N VAL A 239 -2.88 -19.27 -13.98
CA VAL A 239 -1.57 -19.69 -14.51
C VAL A 239 -1.10 -21.00 -13.86
N PHE A 240 -1.19 -21.11 -12.53
CA PHE A 240 -0.75 -22.32 -11.83
C PHE A 240 -1.65 -23.53 -12.06
N VAL A 241 -2.97 -23.34 -12.19
CA VAL A 241 -3.92 -24.41 -12.55
C VAL A 241 -3.58 -24.95 -13.94
N VAL A 242 -3.43 -24.08 -14.94
CA VAL A 242 -3.05 -24.49 -16.31
C VAL A 242 -1.70 -25.20 -16.29
N MET A 243 -0.68 -24.59 -15.67
CA MET A 243 0.66 -25.16 -15.61
C MET A 243 0.67 -26.54 -14.92
N TRP A 244 -0.05 -26.72 -13.80
CA TRP A 244 -0.12 -28.00 -13.10
C TRP A 244 -0.94 -29.04 -13.84
N TYR A 245 -2.01 -28.64 -14.50
CA TYR A 245 -2.80 -29.52 -15.34
C TYR A 245 -1.95 -30.08 -16.50
N LEU A 246 -1.25 -29.21 -17.22
CA LEU A 246 -0.33 -29.59 -18.32
C LEU A 246 0.87 -30.40 -17.82
N SER A 247 1.31 -30.18 -16.59
CA SER A 247 2.41 -30.94 -15.96
C SER A 247 1.95 -32.27 -15.32
N GLY A 248 0.69 -32.69 -15.51
CA GLY A 248 0.15 -33.93 -14.93
C GLY A 248 -0.19 -33.86 -13.44
N LYS A 249 0.00 -32.72 -12.76
CA LYS A 249 -0.35 -32.48 -11.36
C LYS A 249 -1.85 -32.17 -11.19
N ARG A 250 -2.72 -32.99 -11.79
CA ARG A 250 -4.18 -32.75 -11.88
C ARG A 250 -4.84 -32.54 -10.52
N ARG A 251 -4.47 -33.32 -9.50
CA ARG A 251 -5.04 -33.17 -8.14
C ARG A 251 -4.73 -31.80 -7.53
N SER A 252 -3.52 -31.28 -7.72
CA SER A 252 -3.16 -29.93 -7.24
C SER A 252 -3.88 -28.85 -8.03
N ALA A 253 -4.03 -29.03 -9.34
CA ALA A 253 -4.77 -28.11 -10.20
C ALA A 253 -6.25 -28.02 -9.77
N TRP A 254 -6.90 -29.17 -9.57
CA TRP A 254 -8.28 -29.25 -9.07
C TRP A 254 -8.43 -28.67 -7.67
N GLY A 255 -7.51 -28.99 -6.75
CA GLY A 255 -7.53 -28.42 -5.40
C GLY A 255 -7.44 -26.89 -5.42
N LEU A 256 -6.58 -26.32 -6.28
CA LEU A 256 -6.43 -24.87 -6.40
C LEU A 256 -7.66 -24.24 -7.07
N GLY A 257 -8.22 -24.89 -8.08
CA GLY A 257 -9.47 -24.46 -8.72
C GLY A 257 -10.64 -24.42 -7.74
N LEU A 258 -10.82 -25.48 -6.92
CA LEU A 258 -11.85 -25.54 -5.89
C LEU A 258 -11.62 -24.51 -4.78
N ALA A 259 -10.38 -24.31 -4.33
CA ALA A 259 -10.04 -23.26 -3.37
C ALA A 259 -10.37 -21.86 -3.92
N THR A 260 -10.09 -21.63 -5.21
CA THR A 260 -10.42 -20.38 -5.91
C THR A 260 -11.93 -20.18 -5.97
N LEU A 261 -12.69 -21.21 -6.34
CA LEU A 261 -14.15 -21.15 -6.40
C LEU A 261 -14.75 -20.85 -5.02
N ALA A 262 -14.28 -21.54 -3.97
CA ALA A 262 -14.72 -21.29 -2.60
C ALA A 262 -14.44 -19.84 -2.15
N ALA A 263 -13.27 -19.30 -2.53
CA ALA A 263 -12.93 -17.92 -2.24
C ALA A 263 -13.81 -16.92 -3.00
N ILE A 264 -14.12 -17.18 -4.27
CA ILE A 264 -15.05 -16.36 -5.07
C ILE A 264 -16.44 -16.36 -4.43
N VAL A 265 -16.93 -17.52 -3.97
CA VAL A 265 -18.22 -17.61 -3.27
C VAL A 265 -18.20 -16.77 -1.99
N ALA A 266 -17.13 -16.84 -1.20
CA ALA A 266 -16.98 -16.00 0.00
C ALA A 266 -16.79 -14.50 -0.34
N GLY A 267 -16.29 -14.19 -1.53
CA GLY A 267 -16.12 -12.84 -2.07
C GLY A 267 -17.34 -12.30 -2.84
N ILE A 268 -18.48 -13.01 -2.85
CA ILE A 268 -19.70 -12.53 -3.52
C ILE A 268 -20.12 -11.13 -3.04
N PRO A 269 -20.12 -10.79 -1.73
CA PRO A 269 -20.54 -9.47 -1.28
C PRO A 269 -19.78 -8.29 -1.92
N PRO A 270 -18.43 -8.20 -1.88
CA PRO A 270 -17.72 -7.13 -2.57
C PRO A 270 -17.84 -7.21 -4.10
N LEU A 271 -17.97 -8.40 -4.69
CA LEU A 271 -18.24 -8.53 -6.13
C LEU A 271 -19.61 -7.98 -6.52
N TRP A 272 -20.61 -8.15 -5.66
CA TRP A 272 -21.94 -7.57 -5.84
C TRP A 272 -21.90 -6.05 -5.75
N GLU A 273 -21.13 -5.47 -4.83
CA GLU A 273 -20.92 -4.03 -4.76
C GLU A 273 -20.28 -3.48 -6.04
N ILE A 274 -19.25 -4.15 -6.57
CA ILE A 274 -18.65 -3.78 -7.87
C ILE A 274 -19.69 -3.88 -9.00
N TYR A 275 -20.50 -4.95 -9.01
CA TYR A 275 -21.56 -5.11 -10.00
C TYR A 275 -22.60 -4.00 -9.92
N ALA A 276 -23.08 -3.67 -8.72
CA ALA A 276 -24.00 -2.58 -8.48
C ALA A 276 -23.39 -1.23 -8.89
N ALA A 277 -22.10 -1.04 -8.62
CA ALA A 277 -21.36 0.17 -8.96
C ALA A 277 -21.28 0.40 -10.47
N ILE A 278 -21.08 -0.66 -11.27
CA ILE A 278 -21.06 -0.57 -12.74
C ILE A 278 -22.42 -0.17 -13.32
N HIS A 279 -23.52 -0.49 -12.62
CA HIS A 279 -24.88 -0.16 -13.04
C HIS A 279 -25.41 1.13 -12.39
N PHE A 280 -24.58 1.83 -11.61
CA PHE A 280 -24.99 3.05 -10.94
C PHE A 280 -25.02 4.23 -11.93
N PRO A 281 -25.99 5.17 -11.82
CA PRO A 281 -26.14 6.26 -12.80
C PRO A 281 -24.86 7.08 -13.05
N ASP A 282 -24.06 7.29 -12.01
CA ASP A 282 -22.84 8.10 -12.07
C ASP A 282 -21.57 7.27 -12.35
N TYR A 283 -21.70 6.00 -12.76
CA TYR A 283 -20.56 5.11 -13.01
C TYR A 283 -19.58 5.65 -14.04
N ALA A 284 -20.07 6.24 -15.14
CA ALA A 284 -19.19 6.76 -16.19
C ALA A 284 -18.16 7.75 -15.64
N GLN A 285 -18.57 8.60 -14.71
CA GLN A 285 -17.69 9.57 -14.09
C GLN A 285 -16.63 8.92 -13.21
N VAL A 286 -17.02 7.95 -12.37
CA VAL A 286 -16.09 7.22 -11.50
C VAL A 286 -15.13 6.39 -12.35
N ALA A 287 -15.64 5.70 -13.37
CA ALA A 287 -14.86 4.88 -14.28
C ALA A 287 -13.81 5.70 -15.04
N GLU A 288 -14.20 6.82 -15.64
CA GLU A 288 -13.32 7.64 -16.46
C GLU A 288 -12.35 8.47 -15.62
N ASN A 289 -12.84 9.16 -14.59
CA ASN A 289 -12.05 10.16 -13.87
C ASN A 289 -11.37 9.64 -12.60
N GLY A 290 -11.97 8.66 -11.91
CA GLY A 290 -11.40 8.12 -10.67
C GLY A 290 -10.61 6.84 -10.90
N VAL A 291 -11.24 5.84 -11.50
CA VAL A 291 -10.68 4.51 -11.73
C VAL A 291 -9.69 4.49 -12.90
N GLY A 292 -9.78 5.46 -13.82
CA GLY A 292 -8.92 5.53 -15.00
C GLY A 292 -9.13 4.34 -15.94
N VAL A 293 -10.40 3.97 -16.17
CA VAL A 293 -10.78 2.95 -17.14
C VAL A 293 -10.51 3.48 -18.55
N GLY A 294 -9.60 2.80 -19.25
CA GLY A 294 -9.28 3.09 -20.65
C GLY A 294 -9.69 1.92 -21.55
N LEU A 295 -9.91 2.22 -22.84
CA LEU A 295 -10.21 1.20 -23.85
C LEU A 295 -8.98 1.00 -24.75
N GLN A 296 -8.40 -0.21 -24.72
CA GLN A 296 -7.32 -0.60 -25.64
C GLN A 296 -7.08 -2.11 -25.65
N HIS A 297 -6.64 -2.62 -26.81
CA HIS A 297 -6.13 -4.00 -26.97
C HIS A 297 -4.59 -4.06 -27.09
N ARG A 298 -3.89 -2.94 -26.91
CA ARG A 298 -2.43 -2.88 -27.09
C ARG A 298 -1.72 -3.62 -25.95
N PRO A 299 -0.75 -4.49 -26.26
CA PRO A 299 0.08 -5.12 -25.24
C PRO A 299 0.84 -4.08 -24.42
N ILE A 300 0.91 -4.29 -23.10
CA ILE A 300 1.69 -3.46 -22.19
C ILE A 300 2.98 -4.23 -21.87
N LEU A 301 4.11 -3.66 -22.33
CA LEU A 301 5.44 -4.20 -22.09
C LEU A 301 6.15 -3.41 -21.00
N HIS A 302 6.32 -4.05 -19.84
CA HIS A 302 7.05 -3.47 -18.71
C HIS A 302 8.54 -3.84 -18.80
N ARG A 303 9.42 -2.84 -18.96
CA ARG A 303 10.87 -3.05 -19.19
C ARG A 303 11.55 -3.94 -18.13
N PRO A 304 11.29 -3.78 -16.82
CA PRO A 304 11.86 -4.65 -15.79
C PRO A 304 11.42 -6.11 -15.93
N TRP A 305 10.19 -6.36 -16.38
CA TRP A 305 9.72 -7.72 -16.64
C TRP A 305 10.55 -8.38 -17.76
N LEU A 306 10.80 -7.66 -18.86
CA LEU A 306 11.63 -8.17 -19.97
C LEU A 306 13.03 -8.51 -19.49
N PHE A 307 13.66 -7.60 -18.73
CA PHE A 307 15.00 -7.80 -18.20
C PHE A 307 15.08 -9.01 -17.26
N VAL A 308 14.21 -9.09 -16.25
CA VAL A 308 14.23 -10.19 -15.27
C VAL A 308 13.89 -11.53 -15.91
N THR A 309 12.93 -11.55 -16.85
CA THR A 309 12.56 -12.77 -17.59
C THR A 309 13.69 -13.23 -18.50
N ALA A 310 14.40 -12.31 -19.17
CA ALA A 310 15.57 -12.64 -19.97
C ALA A 310 16.70 -13.23 -19.13
N LEU A 311 17.03 -12.61 -17.98
CA LEU A 311 18.01 -13.16 -17.04
C LEU A 311 17.62 -14.55 -16.53
N PHE A 312 16.34 -14.75 -16.21
CA PHE A 312 15.82 -16.05 -15.81
C PHE A 312 15.94 -17.09 -16.93
N GLY A 313 15.60 -16.73 -18.17
CA GLY A 313 15.76 -17.58 -19.35
C GLY A 313 17.22 -17.97 -19.60
N ILE A 314 18.14 -17.01 -19.52
CA ILE A 314 19.59 -17.24 -19.62
C ILE A 314 20.06 -18.21 -18.53
N TYR A 315 19.61 -18.02 -17.28
CA TYR A 315 19.95 -18.93 -16.18
C TYR A 315 19.46 -20.36 -16.45
N VAL A 316 18.19 -20.52 -16.85
CA VAL A 316 17.60 -21.83 -17.16
C VAL A 316 18.36 -22.50 -18.32
N TYR A 317 18.76 -21.73 -19.33
CA TYR A 317 19.58 -22.18 -20.46
C TYR A 317 20.98 -22.61 -20.08
N ALA A 318 21.74 -21.70 -19.46
CA ALA A 318 23.14 -21.94 -19.11
C ALA A 318 23.31 -23.10 -18.13
N THR A 319 22.35 -23.29 -17.22
CA THR A 319 22.41 -24.37 -16.22
C THR A 319 21.76 -25.67 -16.67
N LYS A 320 21.18 -25.70 -17.88
CA LYS A 320 20.38 -26.82 -18.41
C LYS A 320 19.33 -27.29 -17.40
N ALA A 321 18.80 -26.37 -16.59
CA ALA A 321 17.98 -26.74 -15.44
C ALA A 321 16.62 -27.33 -15.85
N TRP A 322 16.20 -27.13 -17.10
CA TRP A 322 15.06 -27.84 -17.69
C TRP A 322 15.26 -29.37 -17.75
N ARG A 323 16.50 -29.89 -17.73
CA ARG A 323 16.80 -31.33 -17.77
C ARG A 323 16.81 -32.00 -16.39
N VAL A 324 16.81 -31.22 -15.31
CA VAL A 324 16.97 -31.76 -13.95
C VAL A 324 15.60 -32.11 -13.37
N VAL A 325 15.36 -33.35 -12.91
CA VAL A 325 14.05 -33.79 -12.38
C VAL A 325 14.01 -33.73 -10.84
N ASN A 326 14.51 -32.64 -10.25
CA ASN A 326 14.62 -32.48 -8.78
C ASN A 326 13.94 -31.20 -8.26
N LEU A 327 14.05 -30.92 -6.96
CA LEU A 327 13.56 -29.70 -6.29
C LEU A 327 13.89 -28.40 -7.04
N ARG A 328 15.05 -28.34 -7.70
CA ARG A 328 15.46 -27.21 -8.55
C ARG A 328 14.48 -26.92 -9.69
N ARG A 329 13.93 -27.97 -10.34
CA ARG A 329 12.90 -27.82 -11.37
C ARG A 329 11.58 -27.34 -10.79
N THR A 330 11.23 -27.79 -9.58
CA THR A 330 10.07 -27.28 -8.85
C THR A 330 10.19 -25.77 -8.62
N HIS A 331 11.32 -25.28 -8.11
CA HIS A 331 11.50 -23.83 -7.90
C HIS A 331 11.51 -23.01 -9.19
N ILE A 332 12.09 -23.55 -10.27
CA ILE A 332 12.06 -22.90 -11.60
C ILE A 332 10.64 -22.81 -12.14
N LEU A 333 9.84 -23.87 -12.05
CA LEU A 333 8.43 -23.83 -12.47
C LEU A 333 7.61 -22.85 -11.64
N PHE A 334 7.87 -22.77 -10.33
CA PHE A 334 7.24 -21.78 -9.48
C PHE A 334 7.56 -20.35 -9.94
N ILE A 335 8.85 -20.03 -10.16
CA ILE A 335 9.28 -18.70 -10.62
C ILE A 335 8.74 -18.39 -12.01
N PHE A 336 8.72 -19.36 -12.91
CA PHE A 336 8.11 -19.20 -14.23
C PHE A 336 6.62 -18.85 -14.10
N GLY A 337 5.88 -19.53 -13.21
CA GLY A 337 4.50 -19.20 -12.90
C GLY A 337 4.33 -17.75 -12.45
N LEU A 338 5.18 -17.26 -11.54
CA LEU A 338 5.15 -15.87 -11.09
C LEU A 338 5.39 -14.86 -12.23
N LEU A 339 6.41 -15.11 -13.07
CA LEU A 339 6.72 -14.25 -14.21
C LEU A 339 5.62 -14.28 -15.29
N ALA A 340 5.01 -15.44 -15.50
CA ALA A 340 3.87 -15.61 -16.41
C ALA A 340 2.62 -14.89 -15.88
N THR A 341 2.37 -14.90 -14.58
CA THR A 341 1.30 -14.10 -13.97
C THR A 341 1.54 -12.60 -14.16
N ALA A 342 2.77 -12.13 -13.96
CA ALA A 342 3.12 -10.72 -14.11
C ALA A 342 2.80 -10.17 -15.51
N ILE A 343 3.04 -10.95 -16.58
CA ILE A 343 2.64 -10.56 -17.94
C ILE A 343 1.13 -10.71 -18.16
N ALA A 344 0.51 -11.77 -17.61
CA ALA A 344 -0.92 -12.02 -17.80
C ALA A 344 -1.78 -10.87 -17.25
N VAL A 345 -1.50 -10.38 -16.03
CA VAL A 345 -2.27 -9.28 -15.43
C VAL A 345 -2.09 -7.96 -16.18
N LEU A 346 -0.89 -7.70 -16.72
CA LEU A 346 -0.60 -6.48 -17.49
C LEU A 346 -1.17 -6.51 -18.91
N ASN A 347 -1.57 -7.68 -19.40
CA ASN A 347 -2.03 -7.87 -20.77
C ASN A 347 -3.45 -8.42 -20.84
N GLN A 348 -4.21 -8.38 -19.74
CA GLN A 348 -5.61 -8.80 -19.72
C GLN A 348 -6.47 -7.98 -20.71
N GLN A 349 -6.13 -6.69 -20.92
CA GLN A 349 -6.78 -5.79 -21.86
C GLN A 349 -6.65 -6.22 -23.32
N VAL A 350 -5.64 -7.04 -23.67
CA VAL A 350 -5.53 -7.60 -25.03
C VAL A 350 -6.78 -8.43 -25.35
N LEU A 351 -7.34 -9.11 -24.35
CA LEU A 351 -8.57 -9.90 -24.46
C LEU A 351 -9.82 -9.09 -24.13
N SER A 352 -9.80 -8.34 -23.03
CA SER A 352 -11.01 -7.64 -22.53
C SER A 352 -11.28 -6.32 -23.24
N GLY A 353 -10.28 -5.71 -23.88
CA GLY A 353 -10.35 -4.36 -24.44
C GLY A 353 -10.35 -3.24 -23.38
N VAL A 354 -10.29 -3.59 -22.09
CA VAL A 354 -10.42 -2.64 -20.98
C VAL A 354 -9.14 -2.64 -20.16
N VAL A 355 -8.53 -1.48 -19.99
CA VAL A 355 -7.41 -1.27 -19.06
C VAL A 355 -7.90 -0.53 -17.82
N ILE A 356 -7.54 -1.02 -16.65
CA ILE A 356 -7.86 -0.40 -15.36
C ILE A 356 -6.52 -0.24 -14.64
N GLN A 357 -6.05 0.99 -14.48
CA GLN A 357 -4.96 1.38 -13.55
C GLN A 357 -3.82 0.35 -13.43
N TYR A 358 -3.29 -0.13 -14.56
CA TYR A 358 -2.38 -1.30 -14.57
C TYR A 358 -1.08 -1.12 -13.77
N TYR A 359 -0.70 0.13 -13.50
CA TYR A 359 0.44 0.48 -12.66
C TYR A 359 0.35 -0.08 -11.23
N HIS A 360 -0.87 -0.30 -10.71
CA HIS A 360 -1.05 -0.93 -9.40
C HIS A 360 -0.57 -2.40 -9.39
N TYR A 361 -0.72 -3.13 -10.49
CA TYR A 361 -0.09 -4.45 -10.64
C TYR A 361 1.44 -4.35 -10.67
N ILE A 362 1.96 -3.29 -11.30
CA ILE A 362 3.40 -3.05 -11.41
C ILE A 362 4.02 -2.81 -10.04
N TRP A 363 3.52 -1.81 -9.32
CA TRP A 363 4.11 -1.33 -8.08
C TRP A 363 3.91 -2.31 -6.93
N TYR A 364 2.72 -2.92 -6.80
CA TYR A 364 2.38 -3.64 -5.57
C TYR A 364 2.70 -5.14 -5.65
N PHE A 365 2.83 -5.71 -6.85
CA PHE A 365 3.01 -7.16 -7.03
C PHE A 365 4.18 -7.51 -7.94
N ASN A 366 4.24 -6.96 -9.15
CA ASN A 366 5.26 -7.34 -10.14
C ASN A 366 6.68 -6.97 -9.70
N GLN A 367 6.90 -5.71 -9.29
CA GLN A 367 8.22 -5.27 -8.81
C GLN A 367 8.69 -6.07 -7.58
N PRO A 368 7.86 -6.30 -6.54
CA PRO A 368 8.23 -7.21 -5.46
C PRO A 368 8.54 -8.65 -5.92
N VAL A 369 7.77 -9.21 -6.86
CA VAL A 369 8.07 -10.52 -7.46
C VAL A 369 9.43 -10.50 -8.17
N PHE A 370 9.75 -9.44 -8.91
CA PHE A 370 11.03 -9.31 -9.61
C PHE A 370 12.20 -9.26 -8.65
N ALA A 371 12.08 -8.57 -7.51
CA ALA A 371 13.08 -8.57 -6.46
C ALA A 371 13.32 -9.99 -5.89
N VAL A 372 12.25 -10.76 -5.64
CA VAL A 372 12.33 -12.17 -5.21
C VAL A 372 13.07 -13.02 -6.26
N VAL A 373 12.75 -12.85 -7.54
CA VAL A 373 13.39 -13.59 -8.64
C VAL A 373 14.86 -13.21 -8.79
N LEU A 374 15.21 -11.93 -8.74
CA LEU A 374 16.59 -11.46 -8.83
C LEU A 374 17.43 -11.98 -7.65
N ALA A 375 16.88 -12.00 -6.43
CA ALA A 375 17.57 -12.56 -5.27
C ALA A 375 17.82 -14.07 -5.42
N PHE A 376 16.84 -14.81 -5.94
CA PHE A 376 17.02 -16.23 -6.31
C PHE A 376 18.13 -16.41 -7.35
N LEU A 377 18.12 -15.61 -8.42
CA LEU A 377 19.12 -15.67 -9.49
C LEU A 377 20.52 -15.33 -8.97
N GLY A 378 20.65 -14.31 -8.13
CA GLY A 378 21.92 -13.94 -7.47
C GLY A 378 22.47 -15.08 -6.62
N ALA A 379 21.62 -15.74 -5.83
CA ALA A 379 22.02 -16.91 -5.06
C ALA A 379 22.44 -18.10 -5.94
N ALA A 380 21.69 -18.37 -7.01
CA ALA A 380 21.97 -19.47 -7.92
C ALA A 380 23.27 -19.24 -8.71
N LEU A 381 23.51 -18.01 -9.17
CA LEU A 381 24.76 -17.61 -9.81
C LEU A 381 25.94 -17.74 -8.85
N PHE A 382 25.80 -17.27 -7.62
CA PHE A 382 26.83 -17.40 -6.59
C PHE A 382 27.21 -18.86 -6.33
N ALA A 383 26.23 -19.74 -6.20
CA ALA A 383 26.47 -21.17 -6.00
C ALA A 383 27.22 -21.79 -7.19
N ALA A 384 26.84 -21.43 -8.42
CA ALA A 384 27.48 -21.93 -9.63
C ALA A 384 28.94 -21.46 -9.78
N LEU A 385 29.21 -20.18 -9.50
CA LEU A 385 30.56 -19.62 -9.57
C LEU A 385 31.46 -20.18 -8.45
N SER A 386 30.93 -20.31 -7.24
CA SER A 386 31.67 -20.84 -6.09
C SER A 386 32.09 -22.29 -6.29
N ALA A 387 31.26 -23.09 -6.96
CA ALA A 387 31.58 -24.48 -7.29
C ALA A 387 32.75 -24.62 -8.28
N ARG A 388 33.02 -23.59 -9.10
CA ARG A 388 34.11 -23.61 -10.10
C ARG A 388 35.43 -23.06 -9.57
N ASN A 389 35.39 -22.10 -8.64
CA ASN A 389 36.61 -21.45 -8.14
C ASN A 389 36.48 -21.01 -6.67
N PRO A 390 37.19 -21.67 -5.73
CA PRO A 390 37.18 -21.32 -4.31
C PRO A 390 37.67 -19.91 -3.99
N ARG A 391 38.53 -19.31 -4.82
CA ARG A 391 38.95 -17.90 -4.64
C ARG A 391 37.78 -16.94 -4.90
N LEU A 392 36.99 -17.21 -5.94
CA LEU A 392 35.78 -16.43 -6.23
C LEU A 392 34.74 -16.60 -5.11
N GLN A 393 34.61 -17.79 -4.52
CA GLN A 393 33.74 -18.00 -3.37
C GLN A 393 34.03 -17.03 -2.22
N LYS A 394 35.31 -16.78 -1.90
CA LYS A 394 35.71 -15.85 -0.84
C LYS A 394 35.35 -14.39 -1.15
N LEU A 395 35.40 -13.98 -2.41
CA LEU A 395 35.04 -12.64 -2.85
C LEU A 395 33.51 -12.47 -2.90
N PHE A 396 32.82 -13.38 -3.59
CA PHE A 396 31.39 -13.25 -3.85
C PHE A 396 30.50 -13.50 -2.62
N ARG A 397 31.00 -14.14 -1.55
CA ARG A 397 30.23 -14.29 -0.31
C ARG A 397 29.82 -12.96 0.32
N PHE A 398 30.54 -11.88 0.00
CA PHE A 398 30.28 -10.53 0.51
C PHE A 398 29.32 -9.72 -0.37
N VAL A 399 29.13 -10.10 -1.64
CA VAL A 399 28.26 -9.38 -2.59
C VAL A 399 26.83 -9.15 -2.06
N PRO A 400 26.09 -10.15 -1.55
CA PRO A 400 24.75 -9.90 -1.03
C PRO A 400 24.73 -8.92 0.16
N TRP A 401 25.82 -8.82 0.92
CA TRP A 401 25.94 -7.87 2.02
C TRP A 401 26.22 -6.46 1.54
N VAL A 402 27.05 -6.31 0.50
CA VAL A 402 27.25 -5.02 -0.16
C VAL A 402 25.94 -4.54 -0.79
N VAL A 403 25.22 -5.43 -1.48
CA VAL A 403 23.90 -5.13 -2.06
C VAL A 403 22.89 -4.74 -0.97
N ALA A 404 22.87 -5.46 0.15
CA ALA A 404 22.04 -5.12 1.30
C ALA A 404 22.38 -3.73 1.88
N LEU A 405 23.67 -3.42 2.03
CA LEU A 405 24.12 -2.10 2.50
C LEU A 405 23.70 -0.99 1.55
N VAL A 406 23.82 -1.21 0.24
CA VAL A 406 23.36 -0.26 -0.79
C VAL A 406 21.86 -0.01 -0.64
N PHE A 407 21.03 -1.05 -0.52
CA PHE A 407 19.58 -0.87 -0.35
C PHE A 407 19.22 -0.16 0.96
N ILE A 408 19.91 -0.45 2.07
CA ILE A 408 19.70 0.27 3.33
C ILE A 408 20.07 1.74 3.17
N ALA A 409 21.22 2.03 2.56
CA ALA A 409 21.65 3.40 2.30
C ALA A 409 20.64 4.13 1.41
N THR A 410 20.14 3.50 0.35
CA THR A 410 19.06 4.05 -0.49
C THR A 410 17.80 4.33 0.34
N GLY A 411 17.36 3.39 1.17
CA GLY A 411 16.17 3.57 1.99
C GLY A 411 16.31 4.75 2.96
N ILE A 412 17.45 4.86 3.64
CA ILE A 412 17.76 5.97 4.55
C ILE A 412 17.81 7.30 3.80
N LEU A 413 18.49 7.36 2.66
CA LEU A 413 18.61 8.58 1.85
C LEU A 413 17.25 9.03 1.31
N THR A 414 16.41 8.12 0.83
CA THR A 414 15.03 8.43 0.39
C THR A 414 14.20 8.99 1.54
N GLN A 415 14.23 8.36 2.71
CA GLN A 415 13.49 8.80 3.89
C GLN A 415 14.00 10.16 4.40
N TYR A 416 15.32 10.36 4.42
CA TYR A 416 15.94 11.63 4.83
C TYR A 416 15.62 12.76 3.85
N SER A 417 15.68 12.51 2.54
CA SER A 417 15.35 13.51 1.51
C SER A 417 13.90 13.98 1.64
N ALA A 418 12.96 13.03 1.73
CA ALA A 418 11.55 13.34 1.93
C ALA A 418 11.31 14.06 3.27
N TYR A 419 12.00 13.66 4.36
CA TYR A 419 11.93 14.37 5.63
C TYR A 419 12.39 15.83 5.52
N ARG A 420 13.54 16.08 4.87
CA ARG A 420 14.07 17.44 4.65
C ARG A 420 13.10 18.31 3.84
N HIS A 421 12.39 17.71 2.89
CA HIS A 421 11.40 18.41 2.08
C HIS A 421 10.13 18.75 2.88
N TYR A 422 9.57 17.77 3.61
CA TYR A 422 8.26 17.92 4.26
C TYR A 422 8.32 18.44 5.70
N ALA A 423 9.41 18.28 6.44
CA ALA A 423 9.49 18.72 7.84
C ALA A 423 9.23 20.24 8.00
N PRO A 424 9.79 21.15 7.18
CA PRO A 424 9.48 22.57 7.29
C PRO A 424 8.00 22.88 7.01
N ILE A 425 7.40 22.17 6.05
CA ILE A 425 5.98 22.34 5.69
C ILE A 425 5.11 21.90 6.88
N VAL A 426 5.37 20.71 7.42
CA VAL A 426 4.55 20.14 8.50
C VAL A 426 4.81 20.81 9.86
N HIS A 427 5.98 21.42 10.05
CA HIS A 427 6.25 22.33 11.16
C HIS A 427 5.27 23.51 11.12
N GLU A 428 5.16 24.18 9.96
CA GLU A 428 4.18 25.26 9.80
C GLU A 428 2.75 24.74 10.00
N ASP A 429 2.44 23.53 9.54
CA ASP A 429 1.12 22.91 9.65
C ASP A 429 0.76 22.50 11.09
N GLN A 430 1.68 22.52 12.07
CA GLN A 430 1.34 22.28 13.48
C GLN A 430 0.30 23.27 13.99
N ARG A 431 0.26 24.49 13.43
CA ARG A 431 -0.79 25.47 13.74
C ARG A 431 -2.22 24.96 13.47
N TYR A 432 -2.39 23.99 12.56
CA TYR A 432 -3.69 23.38 12.29
C TYR A 432 -4.22 22.58 13.46
N GLY A 433 -3.36 22.07 14.35
CA GLY A 433 -3.80 21.34 15.54
C GLY A 433 -4.76 22.14 16.41
N ILE A 434 -4.51 23.45 16.55
CA ILE A 434 -5.37 24.37 17.32
C ILE A 434 -6.74 24.53 16.64
N ALA A 435 -6.76 24.70 15.31
CA ALA A 435 -8.02 24.79 14.56
C ALA A 435 -8.82 23.46 14.62
N PHE A 436 -8.15 22.31 14.54
CA PHE A 436 -8.80 21.00 14.67
C PHE A 436 -9.36 20.78 16.07
N GLN A 437 -8.62 21.16 17.11
CA GLN A 437 -9.11 21.11 18.49
C GLN A 437 -10.33 22.00 18.67
N TRP A 438 -10.29 23.24 18.16
CA TRP A 438 -11.44 24.14 18.22
C TRP A 438 -12.67 23.52 17.55
N LEU A 439 -12.51 22.95 16.35
CA LEU A 439 -13.60 22.28 15.64
C LEU A 439 -14.16 21.12 16.47
N MET A 440 -13.31 20.28 17.07
CA MET A 440 -13.75 19.16 17.91
C MET A 440 -14.55 19.61 19.15
N GLU A 441 -14.15 20.71 19.77
CA GLU A 441 -14.76 21.19 21.02
C GLU A 441 -16.03 22.02 20.79
N ASN A 442 -16.16 22.69 19.63
CA ASN A 442 -17.17 23.71 19.39
C ASN A 442 -18.16 23.40 18.26
N THR A 443 -17.98 22.29 17.54
CA THR A 443 -18.89 21.92 16.46
C THR A 443 -19.64 20.62 16.77
N PRO A 444 -20.92 20.50 16.38
CA PRO A 444 -21.61 19.22 16.38
C PRO A 444 -20.95 18.23 15.43
N LYS A 445 -21.04 16.94 15.76
CA LYS A 445 -20.71 15.85 14.82
C LYS A 445 -21.41 16.06 13.48
N ASP A 446 -20.71 15.71 12.40
CA ASP A 446 -21.19 15.81 11.01
C ASP A 446 -21.47 17.24 10.51
N SER A 447 -20.93 18.26 11.18
CA SER A 447 -20.89 19.62 10.63
C SER A 447 -20.07 19.66 9.34
N VAL A 448 -20.42 20.56 8.42
CA VAL A 448 -19.71 20.73 7.14
C VAL A 448 -18.87 22.00 7.17
N VAL A 449 -17.56 21.84 6.94
CA VAL A 449 -16.59 22.93 6.97
C VAL A 449 -16.10 23.24 5.56
N MET A 450 -16.10 24.52 5.17
CA MET A 450 -15.37 24.99 3.99
C MET A 450 -13.95 25.35 4.39
N ALA A 451 -12.97 24.78 3.71
CA ALA A 451 -11.56 25.10 3.86
C ALA A 451 -10.84 24.94 2.51
N ASN A 452 -9.58 25.36 2.44
CA ASN A 452 -8.75 25.13 1.25
C ASN A 452 -8.53 23.61 1.00
N GLN A 453 -7.93 23.26 -0.13
CA GLN A 453 -7.73 21.85 -0.50
C GLN A 453 -6.97 21.06 0.58
N TYR A 454 -5.89 21.63 1.08
CA TYR A 454 -5.00 20.94 2.03
C TYR A 454 -5.71 20.65 3.36
N LEU A 455 -6.36 21.64 3.95
CA LEU A 455 -7.16 21.47 5.17
C LEU A 455 -8.34 20.52 4.94
N SER A 456 -8.96 20.56 3.75
CA SER A 456 -10.09 19.69 3.44
C SER A 456 -9.73 18.19 3.41
N GLU A 457 -8.46 17.86 3.16
CA GLU A 457 -7.95 16.49 3.27
C GLU A 457 -7.69 16.08 4.74
N LEU A 458 -7.33 17.05 5.60
CA LEU A 458 -6.96 16.79 6.99
C LEU A 458 -8.14 16.83 7.98
N ILE A 459 -9.13 17.70 7.76
CA ILE A 459 -10.27 17.89 8.68
C ILE A 459 -10.95 16.55 9.02
N PRO A 460 -11.29 15.66 8.06
CA PRO A 460 -11.93 14.39 8.38
C PRO A 460 -11.03 13.37 9.06
N ILE A 461 -9.72 13.61 9.15
CA ILE A 461 -8.76 12.74 9.86
C ILE A 461 -8.74 13.10 11.34
N TYR A 462 -8.70 14.41 11.64
CA TYR A 462 -8.46 14.94 12.98
C TYR A 462 -9.73 15.37 13.71
N THR A 463 -10.87 15.46 13.04
CA THR A 463 -12.14 15.92 13.64
C THR A 463 -13.29 14.97 13.33
N GLU A 464 -14.50 15.28 13.81
CA GLU A 464 -15.75 14.60 13.43
C GLU A 464 -16.53 15.37 12.34
N ASN A 465 -15.86 16.32 11.66
CA ASN A 465 -16.46 17.20 10.67
C ASN A 465 -16.26 16.64 9.26
N ASN A 466 -17.23 16.95 8.40
CA ASN A 466 -17.14 16.74 6.96
C ASN A 466 -16.67 18.04 6.30
N VAL A 467 -16.35 17.98 5.00
CA VAL A 467 -15.87 19.13 4.23
C VAL A 467 -16.79 19.42 3.05
N VAL A 468 -16.90 20.70 2.70
CA VAL A 468 -17.71 21.13 1.55
C VAL A 468 -17.09 20.73 0.23
N TRP A 469 -15.79 20.41 0.19
CA TRP A 469 -15.10 20.08 -1.05
C TRP A 469 -13.80 19.33 -0.75
N ASN A 470 -13.30 18.57 -1.73
CA ASN A 470 -11.97 18.00 -1.71
C ASN A 470 -11.45 17.92 -3.17
N SER A 471 -10.17 17.58 -3.35
CA SER A 471 -9.54 17.45 -4.66
C SER A 471 -10.33 16.55 -5.61
N VAL A 472 -10.31 16.91 -6.90
CA VAL A 472 -11.01 16.15 -7.96
C VAL A 472 -10.55 14.69 -8.00
N HIS A 473 -9.26 14.43 -7.77
CA HIS A 473 -8.72 13.07 -7.72
C HIS A 473 -9.40 12.21 -6.64
N ILE A 474 -9.65 12.78 -5.46
CA ILE A 474 -10.34 12.10 -4.37
C ILE A 474 -11.84 11.97 -4.66
N LEU A 475 -12.50 13.06 -5.08
CA LEU A 475 -13.95 13.05 -5.30
C LEU A 475 -14.38 12.11 -6.42
N THR A 476 -13.58 11.98 -7.48
CA THR A 476 -13.88 11.07 -8.60
C THR A 476 -13.72 9.59 -8.25
N SER A 477 -13.13 9.28 -7.09
CA SER A 477 -13.10 7.92 -6.55
C SER A 477 -14.40 7.49 -5.89
N TYR A 478 -15.37 8.41 -5.74
CA TYR A 478 -16.68 8.17 -5.16
C TYR A 478 -17.79 8.53 -6.14
N PHE A 479 -18.99 7.96 -5.93
CA PHE A 479 -20.19 8.37 -6.63
C PHE A 479 -20.59 9.77 -6.17
N VAL A 480 -20.19 10.78 -6.93
CA VAL A 480 -20.46 12.19 -6.68
C VAL A 480 -20.79 12.80 -8.04
N PRO A 481 -21.97 13.41 -8.24
CA PRO A 481 -22.39 13.92 -9.54
C PRO A 481 -21.38 14.87 -10.21
N PRO A 482 -21.33 14.94 -11.55
CA PRO A 482 -20.31 15.72 -12.26
C PRO A 482 -20.31 17.21 -11.92
N GLU A 483 -21.49 17.80 -11.73
CA GLU A 483 -21.66 19.19 -11.30
C GLU A 483 -21.05 19.44 -9.91
N ARG A 484 -21.11 18.44 -9.03
CA ARG A 484 -20.56 18.53 -7.68
C ARG A 484 -19.04 18.40 -7.67
N VAL A 485 -18.46 17.59 -8.55
CA VAL A 485 -16.99 17.47 -8.67
C VAL A 485 -16.36 18.74 -9.21
N LYS A 486 -17.08 19.52 -10.03
CA LYS A 486 -16.63 20.81 -10.56
C LYS A 486 -16.73 21.96 -9.57
N PHE A 487 -17.47 21.80 -8.48
CA PHE A 487 -17.55 22.79 -7.42
C PHE A 487 -16.17 23.04 -6.80
N THR A 488 -15.89 24.28 -6.41
CA THR A 488 -14.73 24.66 -5.60
C THR A 488 -15.14 25.69 -4.54
N PRO A 489 -14.39 25.83 -3.43
CA PRO A 489 -14.60 26.91 -2.47
C PRO A 489 -14.65 28.29 -3.13
N GLU A 490 -13.81 28.53 -4.14
CA GLU A 490 -13.75 29.78 -4.89
C GLU A 490 -15.05 30.04 -5.67
N ASN A 491 -15.68 28.99 -6.24
CA ASN A 491 -16.99 29.13 -6.87
C ASN A 491 -18.06 29.55 -5.86
N LEU A 492 -18.01 29.02 -4.63
CA LEU A 492 -18.95 29.41 -3.59
C LEU A 492 -18.73 30.85 -3.13
N LEU A 493 -17.47 31.24 -2.93
CA LEU A 493 -17.09 32.61 -2.53
C LEU A 493 -17.39 33.68 -3.59
N ALA A 494 -17.47 33.27 -4.86
CA ALA A 494 -17.83 34.14 -5.97
C ALA A 494 -19.34 34.17 -6.27
N ALA A 495 -20.16 33.38 -5.56
CA ALA A 495 -21.60 33.35 -5.78
C ALA A 495 -22.23 34.74 -5.46
N PRO A 496 -23.15 35.24 -6.29
CA PRO A 496 -23.83 36.52 -6.04
C PRO A 496 -24.57 36.56 -4.70
N ASP A 497 -25.11 35.41 -4.28
CA ASP A 497 -25.71 35.19 -2.97
C ASP A 497 -25.02 33.99 -2.31
N PHE A 498 -23.97 34.28 -1.53
CA PHE A 498 -23.18 33.28 -0.82
C PHE A 498 -24.05 32.46 0.14
N LEU A 499 -24.98 33.09 0.88
CA LEU A 499 -25.80 32.40 1.88
C LEU A 499 -26.81 31.46 1.24
N ALA A 500 -27.42 31.86 0.11
CA ALA A 500 -28.28 30.96 -0.64
C ALA A 500 -27.50 29.77 -1.23
N ALA A 501 -26.31 30.03 -1.78
CA ALA A 501 -25.47 28.99 -2.36
C ALA A 501 -24.92 28.02 -1.30
N SER A 502 -24.55 28.52 -0.11
CA SER A 502 -23.98 27.71 0.97
C SER A 502 -24.97 26.68 1.54
N ARG A 503 -26.27 27.02 1.56
CA ARG A 503 -27.35 26.12 1.97
C ARG A 503 -27.43 24.86 1.11
N ALA A 504 -27.15 24.94 -0.18
CA ALA A 504 -27.17 23.79 -1.08
C ALA A 504 -26.15 22.70 -0.70
N TYR A 505 -25.08 23.09 0.00
CA TYR A 505 -23.99 22.21 0.43
C TYR A 505 -23.97 21.98 1.94
N ARG A 506 -25.04 22.38 2.65
CA ARG A 506 -25.16 22.29 4.10
C ARG A 506 -23.95 22.90 4.83
N LEU A 507 -23.38 23.97 4.29
CA LEU A 507 -22.20 24.59 4.89
C LEU A 507 -22.53 25.15 6.27
N ASP A 508 -21.84 24.68 7.30
CA ASP A 508 -22.03 25.15 8.68
C ASP A 508 -20.92 26.14 9.10
N TYR A 509 -19.67 25.93 8.66
CA TYR A 509 -18.52 26.75 9.07
C TYR A 509 -17.57 27.04 7.91
N VAL A 510 -16.88 28.18 7.97
CA VAL A 510 -15.74 28.50 7.09
C VAL A 510 -14.48 28.55 7.93
N LEU A 511 -13.51 27.68 7.65
CA LEU A 511 -12.15 27.71 8.19
C LEU A 511 -11.23 28.36 7.17
N TRP A 512 -10.80 29.59 7.44
CA TRP A 512 -9.94 30.38 6.57
C TRP A 512 -8.50 30.40 7.09
N ASP A 513 -7.54 29.86 6.32
CA ASP A 513 -6.11 30.05 6.54
C ASP A 513 -5.68 31.40 5.97
N THR A 514 -5.63 32.44 6.80
CA THR A 514 -5.35 33.81 6.38
C THR A 514 -3.92 34.00 5.87
N LYS A 515 -3.02 33.04 6.16
CA LYS A 515 -1.63 33.06 5.70
C LYS A 515 -1.46 32.40 4.33
N LYS A 516 -2.13 31.26 4.09
CA LYS A 516 -2.03 30.54 2.79
C LYS A 516 -2.99 31.10 1.75
N ASP A 517 -4.16 31.59 2.15
CA ASP A 517 -5.22 32.04 1.25
C ASP A 517 -5.68 33.49 1.54
N PRO A 518 -4.78 34.49 1.59
CA PRO A 518 -5.14 35.86 1.98
C PRO A 518 -6.19 36.52 1.07
N ASP A 519 -6.36 36.00 -0.16
CA ASP A 519 -7.28 36.53 -1.15
C ASP A 519 -8.75 36.11 -0.94
N TRP A 520 -9.03 35.14 -0.07
CA TRP A 520 -10.40 34.69 0.21
C TRP A 520 -11.27 35.79 0.82
N LYS A 521 -10.69 36.66 1.66
CA LYS A 521 -11.34 37.86 2.26
C LYS A 521 -12.75 37.56 2.80
N ILE A 522 -12.85 36.55 3.67
CA ILE A 522 -14.13 36.04 4.18
C ILE A 522 -14.87 37.09 5.01
N ASP A 523 -14.14 38.02 5.61
CA ASP A 523 -14.65 39.18 6.33
C ASP A 523 -15.67 40.01 5.53
N ARG A 524 -15.53 40.06 4.19
CA ARG A 524 -16.48 40.76 3.30
C ARG A 524 -17.89 40.17 3.32
N LEU A 525 -18.04 38.91 3.73
CA LEU A 525 -19.31 38.18 3.76
C LEU A 525 -20.12 38.49 5.03
N SER A 526 -19.59 39.29 5.96
CA SER A 526 -20.26 39.67 7.22
C SER A 526 -20.74 38.48 8.05
N LEU A 527 -20.01 37.36 7.99
CA LEU A 527 -20.32 36.15 8.77
C LEU A 527 -19.89 36.35 10.24
N PRO A 528 -20.60 35.74 11.21
CA PRO A 528 -20.16 35.72 12.60
C PRO A 528 -18.77 35.08 12.75
N LEU A 529 -17.77 35.86 13.16
CA LEU A 529 -16.44 35.37 13.52
C LEU A 529 -16.52 34.67 14.88
N LEU A 530 -16.18 33.38 14.91
CA LEU A 530 -16.25 32.52 16.10
C LEU A 530 -14.88 32.28 16.73
N TYR A 531 -13.82 32.31 15.92
CA TYR A 531 -12.44 32.15 16.37
C TYR A 531 -11.50 32.94 15.46
N SER A 532 -10.47 33.55 16.03
CA SER A 532 -9.37 34.17 15.30
C SER A 532 -8.07 33.96 16.08
N GLY A 533 -7.09 33.33 15.46
CA GLY A 533 -5.81 33.00 16.10
C GLY A 533 -4.87 32.21 15.19
N ASP A 534 -3.55 32.41 15.37
CA ASP A 534 -2.47 31.69 14.66
C ASP A 534 -2.47 31.76 13.12
N GLY A 535 -3.23 32.69 12.55
CA GLY A 535 -3.45 32.79 11.10
C GLY A 535 -4.66 32.00 10.62
N PHE A 536 -5.62 31.70 11.51
CA PHE A 536 -6.92 31.16 11.18
C PHE A 536 -8.04 32.05 11.66
N ASP A 537 -9.05 32.17 10.80
CA ASP A 537 -10.35 32.68 11.18
C ASP A 537 -11.40 31.59 10.94
N ILE A 538 -12.26 31.35 11.93
CA ILE A 538 -13.39 30.44 11.80
C ILE A 538 -14.68 31.24 11.90
N TYR A 539 -15.51 31.12 10.87
CA TYR A 539 -16.80 31.81 10.78
C TYR A 539 -17.94 30.80 10.85
N GLY A 540 -19.02 31.16 11.54
CA GLY A 540 -20.28 30.45 11.48
C GLY A 540 -21.11 30.89 10.29
N VAL A 541 -21.79 29.96 9.63
CA VAL A 541 -22.72 30.28 8.54
C VAL A 541 -24.17 30.29 9.07
N PRO A 542 -24.88 31.44 9.01
CA PRO A 542 -26.28 31.51 9.43
C PRO A 542 -27.17 30.55 8.62
N LYS A 543 -28.10 29.88 9.31
CA LYS A 543 -29.02 28.91 8.69
C LYS A 543 -30.22 29.57 8.03
#